data_AF-A0A928FVT1-F1
#
_entry.id   AF-A0A928FVT1-F1
#
_cell.length_a   1.000
_cell.length_b   1.000
_cell.length_c   1.000
_cell.angle_alpha   90.00
_cell.angle_beta   90.00
_cell.angle_gamma   90.00
#
_symmetry.space_group_name_H-M   'P 1'
#
loop_
_entity.id
_entity.type
_entity.pdbx_description
1 polymer ?
#
loop_
_entity_poly.entity_id
_entity_poly.type
_entity_poly.pdbx_seq_one_letter_code
_entity_poly.pdbx_strand_id
1 'polypeptide(L)'
;MTEMKQFGLDVSLSEEVAQGHYSNLAIISHSSSEFIVDFATVLPGVDKAHVKSRIILTPEHAKRLLRSLQDNIVRYESTMGKIEIPSPQPTPEAGPKMGEA
;
A
#
# COMPACT_ATOMS: atom_id res chain seq x y z
N MET A 1 23.10 -7.92 -5.76
CA MET A 1 23.40 -6.89 -4.74
C MET A 1 22.85 -5.59 -5.29
N THR A 2 21.66 -5.16 -4.86
CA THR A 2 21.00 -3.98 -5.42
C THR A 2 21.63 -2.73 -4.81
N GLU A 3 22.23 -1.90 -5.66
CA GLU A 3 22.85 -0.63 -5.31
C GLU A 3 21.76 0.32 -4.76
N MET A 4 21.72 0.51 -3.44
CA MET A 4 20.97 1.60 -2.82
C MET A 4 21.64 2.88 -3.30
N LYS A 5 20.98 3.63 -4.19
CA LYS A 5 21.44 4.95 -4.61
C LYS A 5 21.47 5.82 -3.37
N GLN A 6 22.66 5.94 -2.79
CA GLN A 6 22.94 6.67 -1.57
C GLN A 6 22.67 8.15 -1.88
N PHE A 7 21.48 8.64 -1.53
CA PHE A 7 21.37 10.04 -1.18
C PHE A 7 22.43 10.24 -0.09
N GLY A 8 23.41 11.12 -0.30
CA GLY A 8 24.52 11.39 0.62
C GLY A 8 24.08 12.04 1.94
N LEU A 9 22.89 11.71 2.41
CA LEU A 9 22.37 11.96 3.74
C LEU A 9 22.75 10.77 4.61
N ASP A 10 23.42 11.03 5.73
CA ASP A 10 23.57 10.07 6.80
C ASP A 10 22.19 9.88 7.46
N VAL A 11 21.50 8.81 7.07
CA VAL A 11 20.17 8.50 7.58
C VAL A 11 20.33 7.68 8.85
N SER A 12 20.25 8.33 10.01
CA SER A 12 20.22 7.65 11.29
C SER A 12 18.84 6.98 11.50
N LEU A 13 18.82 5.65 11.62
CA LEU A 13 17.63 4.88 11.92
C LEU A 13 17.60 4.56 13.41
N SER A 14 16.65 5.14 14.17
CA SER A 14 16.45 4.77 15.57
C SER A 14 16.00 3.33 15.71
N GLU A 15 16.38 2.66 16.81
CA GLU A 15 16.01 1.26 17.09
C GLU A 15 14.49 1.03 17.05
N GLU A 16 13.70 1.97 17.56
CA GLU A 16 12.23 1.91 17.52
C GLU A 16 11.70 1.84 16.09
N VAL A 17 12.12 2.76 15.21
CA VAL A 17 11.70 2.78 13.80
C VAL A 17 12.25 1.57 13.03
N ALA A 18 13.43 1.06 13.41
CA ALA A 18 14.05 -0.09 12.76
C ALA A 18 13.23 -1.38 12.89
N GLN A 19 12.42 -1.51 13.95
CA GLN A 19 11.53 -2.67 14.12
C GLN A 19 10.43 -2.73 13.05
N GLY A 20 10.06 -1.58 12.50
CA GLY A 20 8.98 -1.46 11.52
C GLY A 20 7.59 -1.73 12.09
N HIS A 21 6.57 -1.41 11.32
CA HIS A 21 5.17 -1.68 11.66
C HIS A 21 4.57 -2.63 10.62
N TYR A 22 4.01 -3.75 11.07
CA TYR A 22 3.25 -4.63 10.18
C TYR A 22 1.94 -3.97 9.74
N SER A 23 1.65 -4.00 8.44
CA SER A 23 0.39 -3.53 7.87
C SER A 23 -0.04 -4.43 6.71
N ASN A 24 -1.33 -4.73 6.65
CA ASN A 24 -1.97 -5.49 5.56
C ASN A 24 -3.05 -4.67 4.83
N LEU A 25 -3.21 -3.40 5.19
CA LEU A 25 -4.11 -2.46 4.53
C LEU A 25 -3.40 -1.11 4.38
N ALA A 26 -3.50 -0.52 3.19
CA ALA A 26 -3.08 0.85 2.94
C ALA A 26 -4.27 1.66 2.44
N ILE A 27 -4.56 2.78 3.09
CA ILE A 27 -5.63 3.70 2.72
C ILE A 27 -4.96 4.98 2.20
N ILE A 28 -5.27 5.35 0.97
CA ILE A 28 -4.68 6.53 0.32
C ILE A 28 -5.78 7.56 0.11
N SER A 29 -5.55 8.77 0.62
CA SER A 29 -6.38 9.94 0.37
C SER A 29 -5.49 11.10 -0.08
N HIS A 30 -6.05 12.08 -0.78
CA HIS A 30 -5.25 13.20 -1.27
C HIS A 30 -6.09 14.47 -1.44
N SER A 31 -5.39 15.59 -1.46
CA SER A 31 -5.85 16.91 -1.87
C SER A 31 -4.96 17.43 -3.01
N SER A 32 -5.14 18.68 -3.43
CA SER A 32 -4.24 19.34 -4.37
C SER A 32 -2.81 19.49 -3.81
N SER A 33 -2.66 19.52 -2.49
CA SER A 33 -1.40 19.88 -1.83
C SER A 33 -0.69 18.70 -1.18
N GLU A 34 -1.43 17.64 -0.85
CA GLU A 34 -0.91 16.53 -0.04
C GLU A 34 -1.52 15.19 -0.43
N PHE A 35 -0.75 14.14 -0.26
CA PHE A 35 -1.15 12.74 -0.26
C PHE A 35 -0.95 12.20 1.16
N ILE A 36 -1.97 11.54 1.68
CA ILE A 36 -1.94 10.88 2.98
C ILE A 36 -2.04 9.39 2.72
N VAL A 37 -1.04 8.64 3.22
CA VAL A 37 -0.99 7.19 3.17
C VAL A 37 -1.05 6.66 4.59
N ASP A 38 -2.16 6.02 4.93
CA ASP A 38 -2.38 5.35 6.20
C ASP A 38 -2.13 3.86 6.07
N PHE A 39 -1.17 3.35 6.83
CA PHE A 39 -0.91 1.93 6.96
C PHE A 39 -1.64 1.39 8.18
N ALA A 40 -2.54 0.45 7.96
CA ALA A 40 -3.36 -0.14 9.01
C ALA A 40 -3.19 -1.67 9.08
N THR A 41 -3.47 -2.20 10.27
CA THR A 41 -3.60 -3.64 10.50
C THR A 41 -5.07 -3.98 10.70
N VAL A 42 -5.57 -4.92 9.91
CA VAL A 42 -6.86 -5.57 10.11
C VAL A 42 -6.60 -6.97 10.64
N LEU A 43 -7.16 -7.28 11.81
CA LEU A 43 -7.06 -8.60 12.44
C LEU A 43 -8.40 -9.34 12.30
N PRO A 44 -8.41 -10.66 12.07
CA PRO A 44 -9.63 -11.44 12.07
C PRO A 44 -10.38 -11.30 13.41
N GLY A 45 -11.70 -11.10 13.34
CA GLY A 45 -12.55 -10.95 14.54
C GLY A 45 -12.50 -9.57 15.19
N VAL A 46 -11.87 -8.58 14.57
CA VAL A 46 -11.87 -7.18 15.02
C VAL A 46 -12.57 -6.32 13.98
N ASP A 47 -13.66 -5.65 14.38
CA ASP A 47 -14.50 -4.84 13.49
C ASP A 47 -13.88 -3.50 13.06
N LYS A 48 -12.68 -3.18 13.58
CA LYS A 48 -12.00 -1.91 13.32
C LYS A 48 -10.54 -2.14 12.95
N ALA A 49 -10.14 -1.53 11.84
CA ALA A 49 -8.74 -1.41 11.47
C ALA A 49 -8.03 -0.43 12.41
N HIS A 50 -6.82 -0.76 12.82
CA HIS A 50 -5.97 0.15 13.60
C HIS A 50 -4.87 0.74 12.70
N VAL A 51 -4.85 2.07 12.55
CA VAL A 51 -3.76 2.76 11.85
C VAL A 51 -2.49 2.65 12.69
N LYS A 52 -1.42 2.14 12.09
CA LYS A 52 -0.10 1.97 12.70
C LYS A 52 0.87 3.07 12.32
N SER A 53 0.74 3.60 11.10
CA SER A 53 1.57 4.70 10.62
C SER A 53 0.80 5.54 9.61
N ARG A 54 1.08 6.85 9.59
CA ARG A 54 0.58 7.80 8.61
C ARG A 54 1.78 8.52 8.00
N ILE A 55 1.87 8.49 6.67
CA ILE A 55 2.87 9.24 5.92
C ILE A 55 2.15 10.30 5.08
N ILE A 56 2.61 11.55 5.20
CA ILE A 56 2.09 12.67 4.43
C ILE A 56 3.16 13.08 3.42
N LEU A 57 2.78 13.16 2.15
CA LEU A 57 3.68 13.42 1.03
C LEU A 57 3.13 14.58 0.21
N THR A 58 4.02 15.38 -0.39
CA THR A 58 3.60 16.25 -1.50
C THR A 58 3.28 15.40 -2.74
N PRO A 59 2.42 15.87 -3.67
CA PRO A 59 2.06 15.13 -4.88
C PRO A 59 3.25 14.65 -5.70
N GLU A 60 4.31 15.46 -5.79
CA GLU A 60 5.54 15.12 -6.50
C GLU A 60 6.27 13.93 -5.85
N HIS A 61 6.35 13.90 -4.52
CA HIS A 61 7.00 12.81 -3.80
C HIS A 61 6.17 11.53 -3.83
N ALA A 62 4.84 11.63 -3.78
CA ALA A 62 3.95 10.48 -3.98
C ALA A 62 4.17 9.85 -5.36
N LYS A 63 4.27 10.67 -6.42
CA LYS A 63 4.55 10.18 -7.78
C LYS A 63 5.93 9.54 -7.92
N ARG A 64 6.96 10.11 -7.26
CA ARG A 64 8.31 9.51 -7.23
C ARG A 64 8.33 8.17 -6.48
N LEU A 65 7.61 8.09 -5.37
CA LEU A 65 7.45 6.86 -4.58
C LEU A 65 6.79 5.76 -5.42
N LEU A 66 5.67 6.06 -6.10
CA LEU A 66 4.98 5.11 -6.96
C LEU A 66 5.90 4.50 -8.01
N ARG A 67 6.62 5.34 -8.76
CA ARG A 67 7.55 4.87 -9.80
C ARG A 67 8.64 3.98 -9.23
N SER A 68 9.26 4.42 -8.13
CA SER A 68 10.31 3.66 -7.47
C SER A 68 9.79 2.31 -6.96
N LEU A 69 8.58 2.29 -6.40
CA LEU A 69 7.94 1.07 -5.90
C LEU A 69 7.61 0.11 -7.04
N GLN A 70 7.06 0.62 -8.15
CA GLN A 70 6.78 -0.17 -9.36
C GLN A 70 8.05 -0.83 -9.90
N ASP A 71 9.13 -0.07 -10.06
CA ASP A 71 10.40 -0.60 -10.56
C ASP A 71 10.97 -1.70 -9.64
N ASN A 72 10.84 -1.53 -8.32
CA ASN A 72 11.30 -2.53 -7.36
C ASN A 72 10.42 -3.80 -7.37
N ILE A 73 9.10 -3.66 -7.52
CA ILE A 73 8.18 -4.80 -7.64
C ILE A 73 8.52 -5.61 -8.89
N VAL A 74 8.69 -4.96 -10.06
CA VAL A 74 9.04 -5.65 -11.31
C VAL A 74 10.34 -6.45 -11.16
N ARG A 75 11.35 -5.87 -10.51
CA ARG A 75 12.62 -6.57 -10.23
C ARG A 75 12.43 -7.74 -9.27
N TYR A 76 11.64 -7.55 -8.22
CA TYR A 76 11.31 -8.61 -7.28
C TYR A 76 10.62 -9.77 -8.01
N GLU A 77 9.58 -9.51 -8.79
CA GLU A 77 8.83 -10.54 -9.51
C GLU A 77 9.68 -11.31 -10.53
N SER A 78 10.64 -10.63 -11.17
CA SER A 78 11.59 -11.25 -12.11
C SER A 78 12.50 -12.29 -11.43
N THR A 79 12.65 -12.24 -10.11
CA THR A 79 13.57 -13.11 -9.35
C THR A 79 12.85 -14.08 -8.42
N MET A 80 11.73 -13.67 -7.82
CA MET A 80 10.99 -14.43 -6.81
C MET A 80 9.67 -15.01 -7.34
N GLY A 81 9.27 -14.63 -8.57
CA GLY A 81 7.98 -14.99 -9.15
C GLY A 81 6.94 -13.90 -8.97
N LYS A 82 5.87 -14.01 -9.77
CA LYS A 82 4.80 -13.02 -9.86
C LYS A 82 3.99 -12.92 -8.56
N ILE A 83 3.67 -11.69 -8.16
CA ILE A 83 2.75 -11.42 -7.06
C ILE A 83 1.33 -11.59 -7.59
N GLU A 84 0.64 -12.62 -7.09
CA GLU A 84 -0.78 -12.83 -7.40
C GLU A 84 -1.64 -11.97 -6.48
N ILE A 85 -2.39 -11.04 -7.08
CA ILE A 85 -3.38 -10.23 -6.35
C ILE A 85 -4.73 -10.91 -6.53
N PRO A 86 -5.39 -11.37 -5.45
CA PRO A 86 -6.73 -11.92 -5.54
C PRO A 86 -7.68 -10.87 -6.12
N SER A 87 -8.15 -11.08 -7.35
CA SER A 87 -9.20 -10.25 -7.93
C SER A 87 -10.51 -10.52 -7.17
N PRO A 88 -11.24 -9.49 -6.73
CA PRO A 88 -12.58 -9.69 -6.19
C PRO A 88 -13.42 -10.38 -7.26
N GLN A 89 -13.88 -11.61 -7.00
CA GLN A 89 -14.84 -12.25 -7.89
C GLN A 89 -16.12 -11.41 -7.85
N PRO A 90 -16.70 -11.02 -8.99
CA PRO A 90 -18.02 -10.43 -8.99
C PRO A 90 -18.98 -11.45 -8.39
N THR A 91 -19.51 -11.17 -7.19
CA THR A 91 -20.66 -11.88 -6.66
C THR A 91 -21.78 -11.77 -7.69
N PRO A 92 -22.33 -12.89 -8.19
CA PRO A 92 -23.50 -12.83 -9.06
C PRO A 92 -24.58 -12.08 -8.31
N GLU A 93 -24.96 -10.91 -8.82
CA GLU A 93 -26.09 -10.15 -8.29
C GLU A 93 -27.29 -11.08 -8.27
N ALA A 94 -27.86 -11.29 -7.08
CA ALA A 94 -29.14 -11.95 -6.92
C ALA A 94 -30.15 -11.19 -7.80
N GLY A 95 -30.53 -11.80 -8.92
CA GLY A 95 -31.39 -11.18 -9.92
C GLY A 95 -32.71 -10.71 -9.31
N PRO A 96 -33.15 -9.47 -9.58
CA PRO A 96 -34.49 -9.07 -9.28
C PRO A 96 -35.34 -8.94 -10.55
N LYS A 97 -36.43 -9.71 -10.50
CA LYS A 97 -37.79 -9.45 -11.03
C LYS A 97 -38.07 -9.72 -12.51
N MET A 98 -38.85 -10.78 -12.75
CA MET A 98 -39.94 -10.72 -13.71
C MET A 98 -41.25 -10.81 -12.91
N GLY A 99 -41.80 -9.64 -12.60
CA GLY A 99 -43.15 -9.47 -12.11
C GLY A 99 -43.69 -8.23 -12.80
N GLU A 100 -44.20 -8.42 -14.01
CA GLU A 100 -45.15 -7.52 -14.67
C GLU A 100 -46.22 -8.39 -15.33
N ALA A 101 -47.44 -7.84 -15.30
CA ALA A 101 -48.74 -8.50 -15.36
C ALA A 101 -49.13 -9.10 -16.72
#